data_AF-A0A0J1LBY9-F1
#
_entry.id   AF-A0A0J1LBY9-F1
#
_cell.length_a   1.000
_cell.length_b   1.000
_cell.length_c   1.000
_cell.angle_alpha   90.00
_cell.angle_beta   90.00
_cell.angle_gamma   90.00
#
_symmetry.space_group_name_H-M   'P 1'
#
loop_
_entity.id
_entity.type
_entity.pdbx_description
1 polymer ?
#
loop_
_entity_poly.entity_id
_entity_poly.type
_entity_poly.pdbx_seq_one_letter_code
_entity_poly.pdbx_strand_id
1 'polypeptide(L)'
;MNQQPFFPTFIESYFIALGVILGGALLGGLAAFLTGKPLLTEIIRISGIIKIWAIVTAIGGTFDAIDTIEKGIYDAGTKDLFKQILLIVSAFGGAHTGITIIKWITQEYI
;
A
#
# COMPACT_ATOMS: atom_id res chain seq x y z
N MET A 1 -16.40 17.40 -13.54
CA MET A 1 -15.86 16.25 -12.80
C MET A 1 -15.93 16.59 -11.32
N ASN A 2 -16.83 15.94 -10.58
CA ASN A 2 -17.05 16.21 -9.16
C ASN A 2 -15.74 16.02 -8.40
N GLN A 3 -15.22 17.09 -7.80
CA GLN A 3 -14.01 17.01 -7.00
C GLN A 3 -14.34 16.17 -5.78
N GLN A 4 -13.88 14.91 -5.76
CA GLN A 4 -13.90 14.14 -4.53
C GLN A 4 -13.11 14.95 -3.50
N PRO A 5 -13.64 15.13 -2.27
CA PRO A 5 -12.92 15.88 -1.28
C PRO A 5 -11.61 15.14 -0.99
N PHE A 6 -10.50 15.88 -0.94
CA PHE A 6 -9.15 15.33 -0.75
C PHE A 6 -9.05 14.43 0.49
N PHE A 7 -9.80 14.74 1.55
CA PHE A 7 -9.76 14.05 2.83
C PHE A 7 -10.30 12.60 2.79
N PRO A 8 -11.48 12.32 2.20
CA PRO A 8 -11.91 10.96 1.83
C PRO A 8 -10.84 10.17 1.08
N THR A 9 -10.31 10.69 -0.02
CA THR A 9 -9.30 9.98 -0.82
C THR A 9 -8.03 9.70 -0.02
N PHE A 10 -7.61 10.64 0.83
CA PHE A 10 -6.48 10.43 1.73
C PHE A 10 -6.71 9.26 2.69
N ILE A 11 -7.90 9.17 3.29
CA ILE A 11 -8.26 8.07 4.19
C ILE A 11 -8.39 6.76 3.42
N GLU A 12 -9.05 6.77 2.27
CA GLU A 12 -9.21 5.60 1.41
C GLU A 12 -7.85 5.04 0.99
N SER A 13 -6.90 5.87 0.55
CA SER A 13 -5.56 5.42 0.17
C SER A 13 -4.83 4.73 1.33
N TYR A 14 -5.01 5.20 2.57
CA TYR A 14 -4.47 4.53 3.75
C TYR A 14 -5.05 3.12 3.93
N PHE A 15 -6.38 3.01 3.96
CA PHE A 15 -7.06 1.74 4.23
C PHE A 15 -6.93 0.74 3.09
N ILE A 16 -6.88 1.20 1.83
CA ILE A 16 -6.62 0.33 0.67
C ILE A 16 -5.23 -0.28 0.78
N ALA A 17 -4.19 0.53 1.02
CA ALA A 17 -2.82 0.03 1.15
C ALA A 17 -2.68 -0.94 2.33
N LEU A 18 -3.31 -0.62 3.47
CA LEU A 18 -3.38 -1.50 4.64
C LEU A 18 -4.05 -2.85 4.29
N GLY A 19 -5.20 -2.81 3.62
CA GLY A 19 -5.96 -3.99 3.22
C GLY A 19 -5.18 -4.87 2.24
N VAL A 20 -4.47 -4.29 1.27
CA VAL A 20 -3.62 -5.04 0.34
C VAL A 20 -2.50 -5.77 1.06
N ILE A 21 -1.84 -5.11 2.03
CA ILE A 21 -0.78 -5.77 2.83
C ILE A 21 -1.35 -6.91 3.66
N LEU A 22 -2.40 -6.65 4.45
CA LEU A 22 -2.98 -7.66 5.34
C LEU A 22 -3.56 -8.83 4.53
N GLY A 23 -4.38 -8.55 3.53
CA GLY A 23 -4.99 -9.59 2.70
C GLY A 23 -3.98 -10.38 1.89
N GLY A 24 -3.10 -9.68 1.15
CA GLY A 24 -2.12 -10.32 0.27
C GLY A 24 -1.10 -11.15 1.02
N ALA A 25 -0.62 -10.67 2.16
CA ALA A 25 0.34 -11.42 2.98
C ALA A 25 -0.29 -12.62 3.69
N LEU A 26 -1.49 -12.45 4.29
CA LEU A 26 -2.14 -13.54 5.01
C LEU A 26 -2.61 -14.65 4.06
N LEU A 27 -3.28 -14.29 2.95
CA LEU A 27 -3.72 -15.27 1.95
C LEU A 27 -2.55 -15.88 1.20
N GLY A 28 -1.52 -15.09 0.87
CA GLY A 28 -0.30 -15.59 0.25
C GLY A 28 0.46 -16.55 1.17
N GLY A 29 0.52 -16.26 2.47
CA GLY A 29 1.07 -17.16 3.48
C GLY A 29 0.25 -18.45 3.60
N LEU A 30 -1.08 -18.37 3.58
CA LEU A 30 -1.94 -19.56 3.59
C LEU A 30 -1.69 -20.45 2.37
N ALA A 31 -1.55 -19.87 1.18
CA ALA A 31 -1.16 -20.60 -0.03
C ALA A 31 0.23 -21.25 0.12
N ALA A 32 1.18 -20.56 0.77
CA ALA A 32 2.50 -21.11 1.04
C ALA A 32 2.44 -22.31 2.00
N PHE A 33 1.60 -22.23 3.03
CA PHE A 33 1.36 -23.35 3.95
C PHE A 33 0.75 -24.56 3.24
N LEU A 34 -0.25 -24.36 2.37
CA LEU A 34 -0.85 -25.43 1.56
C LEU A 34 0.14 -26.08 0.59
N THR A 35 1.23 -25.40 0.24
CA THR A 35 2.31 -25.90 -0.64
C THR A 35 3.52 -26.43 0.14
N GLY A 36 3.41 -26.57 1.47
CA GLY A 36 4.44 -27.16 2.31
C GLY A 36 5.55 -26.20 2.76
N LYS A 37 5.37 -24.88 2.62
CA LYS A 37 6.31 -23.87 3.10
C LYS A 37 5.96 -23.38 4.52
N PRO A 38 6.92 -22.83 5.28
CA PRO A 38 6.66 -22.26 6.59
C PRO A 38 5.71 -21.05 6.51
N LEU A 39 4.55 -21.14 7.17
CA LEU A 39 3.48 -20.13 7.11
C LEU A 39 3.96 -18.73 7.52
N LEU A 40 4.50 -18.59 8.74
CA LEU A 40 4.81 -17.28 9.32
C LEU A 40 5.94 -16.55 8.57
N THR A 41 6.99 -17.27 8.20
CA THR A 41 8.11 -16.73 7.40
C THR A 41 7.62 -16.22 6.05
N GLU A 42 6.71 -16.95 5.40
CA GLU A 42 6.17 -16.55 4.11
C GLU A 42 5.22 -15.36 4.20
N ILE A 43 4.39 -15.27 5.25
CA ILE A 43 3.56 -14.07 5.48
C ILE A 43 4.44 -12.81 5.52
N ILE A 44 5.55 -12.84 6.26
CA ILE A 44 6.42 -11.67 6.42
C ILE A 44 7.16 -11.36 5.13
N ARG A 45 7.73 -12.39 4.49
CA ARG A 45 8.41 -12.25 3.20
C ARG A 45 7.49 -11.64 2.15
N ILE A 46 6.25 -12.14 2.04
CA ILE A 46 5.25 -11.63 1.10
C ILE A 46 4.85 -10.20 1.46
N SER A 47 4.64 -9.90 2.74
CA SER A 47 4.29 -8.54 3.20
C SER A 47 5.33 -7.49 2.77
N GLY A 48 6.61 -7.85 2.75
CA GLY A 48 7.69 -7.00 2.26
C GLY A 48 7.65 -6.80 0.74
N ILE A 49 7.43 -7.88 -0.01
CA ILE A 49 7.40 -7.87 -1.48
C ILE A 49 6.23 -7.04 -2.02
N ILE A 50 5.04 -7.19 -1.41
CA ILE A 50 3.84 -6.49 -1.87
C ILE A 50 3.71 -5.06 -1.36
N LYS A 51 4.68 -4.57 -0.57
CA LYS A 51 4.65 -3.21 0.00
C LYS A 51 4.49 -2.11 -1.05
N ILE A 52 5.31 -2.16 -2.10
CA ILE A 52 5.26 -1.17 -3.17
C ILE A 52 3.94 -1.32 -3.93
N TRP A 53 3.54 -2.54 -4.24
CA TRP A 53 2.28 -2.84 -4.92
C TRP A 53 1.05 -2.36 -4.16
N ALA A 54 1.05 -2.41 -2.83
CA ALA A 54 -0.01 -1.85 -1.99
C ALA A 54 -0.14 -0.33 -2.15
N ILE A 55 0.99 0.37 -2.24
CA ILE A 55 1.02 1.82 -2.47
C ILE A 55 0.49 2.15 -3.87
N VAL A 56 0.95 1.42 -4.90
CA VAL A 56 0.45 1.59 -6.28
C VAL A 56 -1.05 1.34 -6.36
N THR A 57 -1.54 0.30 -5.71
CA THR A 57 -2.96 -0.05 -5.66
C THR A 57 -3.81 1.05 -5.02
N ALA A 58 -3.33 1.65 -3.94
CA ALA A 58 -4.02 2.73 -3.24
C ALA A 58 -4.10 4.04 -4.03
N ILE A 59 -3.24 4.22 -5.04
CA ILE A 59 -3.13 5.44 -5.84
C ILE A 59 -3.86 5.31 -7.19
N GLY A 60 -4.05 4.09 -7.70
CA GLY A 60 -4.71 3.88 -9.00
C GLY A 60 -4.47 2.53 -9.67
N GLY A 61 -3.71 1.62 -9.05
CA GLY A 61 -3.60 0.22 -9.48
C GLY A 61 -2.54 -0.07 -10.54
N THR A 62 -2.15 0.89 -11.37
CA THR A 62 -1.16 0.69 -12.46
C THR A 62 0.03 1.64 -12.34
N PHE A 63 1.15 1.25 -12.97
CA PHE A 63 2.33 2.13 -13.07
C PHE A 63 2.01 3.42 -13.84
N ASP A 64 1.03 3.38 -14.76
CA ASP A 64 0.53 4.56 -15.47
C ASP A 64 -0.07 5.61 -14.54
N ALA A 65 -0.60 5.21 -13.38
CA ALA A 65 -1.07 6.15 -12.36
C ALA A 65 0.11 6.96 -11.77
N ILE A 66 1.29 6.34 -11.63
CA ILE A 66 2.53 7.02 -11.20
C ILE A 66 3.04 7.95 -12.31
N ASP A 67 2.96 7.51 -13.56
CA ASP A 67 3.42 8.28 -14.73
C ASP A 67 2.53 9.52 -14.99
N THR A 68 1.22 9.39 -14.70
CA THR A 68 0.26 10.49 -14.71
C THR A 68 0.48 11.45 -13.54
N ILE A 69 0.93 10.94 -12.39
CA ILE A 69 1.40 11.76 -11.28
C ILE A 69 2.62 12.56 -11.73
N GLU A 70 3.64 11.93 -12.30
CA GLU A 70 4.86 12.62 -12.77
C GLU A 70 4.55 13.75 -13.77
N LYS A 71 3.65 13.50 -14.73
CA LYS A 71 3.17 14.52 -15.67
C LYS A 71 2.38 15.62 -14.97
N GLY A 72 1.55 15.26 -13.99
CA GLY A 72 0.82 16.22 -13.15
C GLY A 72 1.73 17.06 -12.25
N ILE A 73 2.87 16.52 -11.78
CA ILE A 73 3.88 17.26 -11.01
C ILE A 73 4.55 18.33 -11.88
N TYR A 74 4.78 18.03 -13.16
CA TYR A 74 5.39 18.96 -14.11
C TYR A 74 4.43 20.07 -14.57
N ASP A 75 3.12 19.81 -14.63
CA ASP A 75 2.12 20.71 -15.23
C ASP A 75 1.19 21.39 -14.21
N ALA A 76 1.10 20.90 -12.96
CA ALA A 76 0.18 21.42 -11.95
C ALA A 76 0.86 22.36 -10.93
N GLY A 77 0.18 23.44 -10.56
CA GLY A 77 0.64 24.40 -9.55
C GLY A 77 0.97 23.76 -8.20
N THR A 78 1.85 24.40 -7.42
CA THR A 78 2.44 23.93 -6.14
C THR A 78 1.45 23.33 -5.13
N LYS A 79 0.18 23.74 -5.16
CA LYS A 79 -0.88 23.25 -4.24
C LYS A 79 -1.37 21.84 -4.57
N ASP A 80 -1.39 21.44 -5.84
CA ASP A 80 -1.86 20.10 -6.23
C ASP A 80 -0.76 19.05 -6.10
N LEU A 81 0.51 19.45 -6.31
CA LEU A 81 1.68 18.64 -5.95
C LEU A 81 1.68 18.24 -4.47
N PHE A 82 1.39 19.19 -3.58
CA PHE A 82 1.34 18.92 -2.14
C PHE A 82 0.28 17.87 -1.77
N LYS A 83 -0.90 17.92 -2.41
CA LYS A 83 -1.95 16.91 -2.19
C LYS A 83 -1.50 15.52 -2.66
N GLN A 84 -0.86 15.42 -3.82
CA GLN A 84 -0.36 14.13 -4.32
C GLN A 84 0.68 13.52 -3.37
N ILE A 85 1.63 14.32 -2.86
CA ILE A 85 2.60 13.86 -1.87
C ILE A 85 1.90 13.35 -0.62
N LEU A 86 0.88 14.06 -0.12
CA LEU A 86 0.11 13.62 1.03
C LEU A 86 -0.62 12.28 0.78
N LEU A 87 -1.18 12.06 -0.41
CA LEU A 87 -1.80 10.77 -0.76
C LEU A 87 -0.78 9.63 -0.73
N ILE A 88 0.42 9.86 -1.26
CA ILE A 88 1.53 8.87 -1.23
C ILE A 88 1.94 8.58 0.21
N VAL A 89 2.08 9.62 1.05
CA VAL A 89 2.40 9.45 2.47
C VAL A 89 1.31 8.67 3.20
N SER A 90 0.04 8.92 2.86
CA SER A 90 -1.09 8.17 3.42
C SER A 90 -1.03 6.69 3.04
N ALA A 91 -0.86 6.38 1.76
CA ALA A 91 -0.74 5.01 1.25
C ALA A 91 0.49 4.29 1.85
N PHE A 92 1.63 4.98 1.94
CA PHE A 92 2.82 4.46 2.58
C PHE A 92 2.60 4.18 4.07
N GLY A 93 1.90 5.08 4.77
CA GLY A 93 1.49 4.90 6.15
C GLY A 93 0.65 3.64 6.34
N GLY A 94 -0.37 3.44 5.49
CA GLY A 94 -1.24 2.26 5.52
C GLY A 94 -0.47 0.97 5.28
N ALA A 95 0.39 0.95 4.25
CA ALA A 95 1.23 -0.20 3.94
C ALA A 95 2.21 -0.52 5.09
N HIS A 96 2.84 0.51 5.67
CA HIS A 96 3.78 0.33 6.77
C HIS A 96 3.08 -0.17 8.03
N THR A 97 1.93 0.38 8.39
CA THR A 97 1.11 -0.11 9.51
C THR A 97 0.73 -1.57 9.31
N GLY A 98 0.33 -1.98 8.09
CA GLY A 98 0.01 -3.37 7.79
C GLY A 98 1.19 -4.33 8.02
N ILE A 99 2.39 -3.94 7.60
CA ILE A 99 3.61 -4.73 7.84
C ILE A 99 3.91 -4.81 9.33
N THR A 100 3.76 -3.71 10.07
CA THR A 100 3.98 -3.70 11.52
C THR A 100 2.99 -4.62 12.24
N ILE A 101 1.71 -4.61 11.86
CA ILE A 101 0.72 -5.54 12.38
C ILE A 101 1.12 -6.99 12.09
N ILE A 102 1.56 -7.28 10.86
CA ILE A 102 2.03 -8.60 10.48
C ILE A 102 3.22 -9.03 11.36
N LYS A 103 4.22 -8.16 11.55
CA LYS A 103 5.36 -8.44 12.43
C LYS A 103 4.94 -8.76 13.86
N TRP A 104 3.93 -8.04 14.38
CA TRP A 104 3.39 -8.34 15.71
C TRP A 104 2.68 -9.69 15.76
N ILE A 105 1.91 -10.05 14.72
CA ILE A 105 1.22 -11.34 14.64
C ILE A 105 2.22 -12.49 14.55
N THR A 106 3.27 -12.33 13.75
CA THR A 106 4.24 -13.40 13.50
C THR A 106 5.35 -13.47 14.53
N GLN A 107 5.48 -12.46 15.40
CA GLN A 107 6.53 -12.38 16.43
C GLN A 107 7.96 -12.54 15.88
N GLU A 108 8.18 -12.34 14.58
CA GLU A 108 9.55 -12.14 14.06
C GLU A 108 10.03 -10.78 14.53
N TYR A 109 10.61 -10.79 15.73
CA TYR A 109 11.57 -9.79 16.15
C TYR A 109 12.83 -10.04 15.34
N ILE A 110 13.16 -9.07 14.48
CA ILE A 110 14.51 -8.97 13.90
C ILE A 110 15.51 -8.75 15.02
#